data_AF-A0A388SIM5-F1
#
_entry.id   AF-A0A388SIM5-F1
#
_cell.length_a   1.000
_cell.length_b   1.000
_cell.length_c   1.000
_cell.angle_alpha   90.00
_cell.angle_beta   90.00
_cell.angle_gamma   90.00
#
_symmetry.space_group_name_H-M   'P 1'
#
loop_
_entity.id
_entity.type
_entity.pdbx_description
1 polymer ?
#
loop_
_entity_poly.entity_id
_entity_poly.type
_entity_poly.pdbx_seq_one_letter_code
_entity_poly.pdbx_strand_id
1 'polypeptide(L)'
;MQVSFSVSPDHGRSARLDTQIDALGGEIRDRRKHARRLAGYVRTQTRRNIRKQETVEGAPFAQRRDKRDKRAMLTGLARTLAIIPRGPDGGVVVSWKNPRDARIAYRHQHGVGEEWGPQRAARAYGVPDYKARCTRRQAKALLREGFRLPVPGKGGGRATRRVSVMWLEKHFTLGQAGLVLRLMRTGKPKGVQEWRDTVPERAALGVTAAEADRMCQRLAKNVLGRVPG
;
A
#
# COMPACT_ATOMS: atom_id res chain seq x y z
N MET A 1 -20.84 -15.46 26.46
CA MET A 1 -19.73 -15.39 25.48
C MET A 1 -20.30 -15.06 24.10
N GLN A 2 -19.86 -13.95 23.49
CA GLN A 2 -20.31 -13.51 22.15
C GLN A 2 -19.29 -13.94 21.08
N VAL A 3 -19.78 -14.38 19.93
CA VAL A 3 -18.94 -14.73 18.77
C VAL A 3 -18.80 -13.50 17.89
N SER A 4 -17.59 -13.00 17.68
CA SER A 4 -17.35 -11.76 16.91
C SER A 4 -16.71 -12.00 15.54
N PHE A 5 -17.19 -11.31 14.53
CA PHE A 5 -16.69 -11.26 13.17
C PHE A 5 -16.11 -9.89 12.87
N SER A 6 -14.82 -9.81 12.48
CA SER A 6 -14.23 -8.53 12.10
C SER A 6 -13.51 -8.58 10.77
N VAL A 7 -13.54 -7.46 10.06
CA VAL A 7 -12.86 -7.30 8.79
C VAL A 7 -11.72 -6.33 9.02
N SER A 8 -10.56 -6.78 9.48
CA SER A 8 -9.44 -5.87 9.69
C SER A 8 -8.88 -5.39 8.35
N PRO A 9 -8.84 -4.08 8.08
CA PRO A 9 -8.67 -3.02 9.08
C PRO A 9 -9.90 -2.13 9.34
N ASP A 10 -11.10 -2.58 8.98
CA ASP A 10 -12.36 -1.85 9.07
C ASP A 10 -13.34 -2.52 10.04
N HIS A 11 -13.27 -2.10 11.32
CA HIS A 11 -14.12 -2.63 12.39
C HIS A 11 -15.56 -2.13 12.31
N GLY A 12 -15.80 -0.96 11.68
CA GLY A 12 -17.14 -0.38 11.55
C GLY A 12 -18.00 -1.14 10.54
N ARG A 13 -17.41 -1.57 9.42
CA ARG A 13 -18.13 -2.30 8.36
C ARG A 13 -18.48 -3.75 8.70
N SER A 14 -17.99 -4.31 9.82
CA SER A 14 -18.33 -5.68 10.23
C SER A 14 -19.50 -5.79 11.20
N ALA A 15 -19.92 -4.69 11.84
CA ALA A 15 -20.96 -4.70 12.87
C ALA A 15 -22.30 -5.31 12.41
N ARG A 16 -22.69 -5.08 11.14
CA ARG A 16 -23.92 -5.66 10.58
C ARG A 16 -23.85 -7.19 10.51
N LEU A 17 -22.69 -7.74 10.16
CA LEU A 17 -22.48 -9.19 10.10
C LEU A 17 -22.46 -9.81 11.49
N ASP A 18 -21.93 -9.10 12.50
CA ASP A 18 -21.99 -9.52 13.91
C ASP A 18 -23.43 -9.65 14.38
N THR A 19 -24.25 -8.60 14.19
CA THR A 19 -25.67 -8.64 14.55
C THR A 19 -26.40 -9.78 13.85
N GLN A 20 -26.06 -10.08 12.60
CA GLN A 20 -26.69 -11.17 11.85
C GLN A 20 -26.26 -12.56 12.34
N ILE A 21 -25.03 -12.73 12.78
CA ILE A 21 -24.57 -13.99 13.40
C ILE A 21 -25.31 -14.22 14.70
N ASP A 22 -25.46 -13.20 15.53
CA ASP A 22 -26.19 -13.29 16.80
C ASP A 22 -27.69 -13.58 16.56
N ALA A 23 -28.30 -12.95 15.55
CA ALA A 23 -29.70 -13.17 15.19
C ALA A 23 -30.00 -14.59 14.68
N LEU A 24 -29.02 -15.29 14.11
CA LEU A 24 -29.18 -16.69 13.69
C LEU A 24 -29.25 -17.68 14.86
N GLY A 25 -28.92 -17.25 16.09
CA GLY A 25 -29.04 -18.07 17.29
C GLY A 25 -28.15 -19.32 17.30
N GLY A 26 -28.57 -20.36 18.03
CA GLY A 26 -27.91 -21.67 18.07
C GLY A 26 -26.75 -21.81 19.07
N GLU A 27 -26.15 -23.00 19.11
CA GLU A 27 -24.98 -23.29 19.95
C GLU A 27 -23.73 -22.54 19.47
N ILE A 28 -22.75 -22.38 20.38
CA ILE A 28 -21.46 -21.73 20.10
C ILE A 28 -20.76 -22.36 18.87
N ARG A 29 -20.91 -23.68 18.68
CA ARG A 29 -20.34 -24.41 17.54
C ARG A 29 -20.93 -23.99 16.20
N ASP A 30 -22.24 -23.75 16.14
CA ASP A 30 -22.92 -23.33 14.93
C ASP A 30 -22.64 -21.87 14.60
N ARG A 31 -22.65 -20.98 15.60
CA ARG A 31 -22.23 -19.58 15.43
C ARG A 31 -20.83 -19.46 14.85
N ARG A 32 -19.89 -20.29 15.31
CA ARG A 32 -18.53 -20.39 14.74
C ARG A 32 -18.52 -20.80 13.27
N LYS A 33 -19.33 -21.79 12.93
CA LYS A 33 -19.45 -22.31 11.57
C LYS A 33 -20.05 -21.24 10.64
N HIS A 34 -21.05 -20.51 11.11
CA HIS A 34 -21.67 -19.38 10.43
C HIS A 34 -20.67 -18.23 10.21
N ALA A 35 -19.97 -17.81 11.26
CA ALA A 35 -18.94 -16.78 11.18
C ALA A 35 -17.84 -17.13 10.16
N ARG A 36 -17.35 -18.38 10.15
CA ARG A 36 -16.36 -18.86 9.16
C ARG A 36 -16.89 -18.84 7.73
N ARG A 37 -18.17 -19.17 7.52
CA ARG A 37 -18.81 -19.11 6.19
C ARG A 37 -18.95 -17.68 5.69
N LEU A 38 -19.43 -16.77 6.55
CA LEU A 38 -19.50 -15.34 6.23
C LEU A 38 -18.12 -14.76 5.94
N ALA A 39 -17.11 -15.13 6.73
CA ALA A 39 -15.72 -14.78 6.45
C ALA A 39 -15.24 -15.26 5.06
N GLY A 40 -15.68 -16.46 4.65
CA GLY A 40 -15.44 -16.99 3.32
C GLY A 40 -16.07 -16.14 2.22
N TYR A 41 -17.30 -15.66 2.43
CA TYR A 41 -17.98 -14.78 1.48
C TYR A 41 -17.30 -13.41 1.40
N VAL A 42 -16.97 -12.79 2.53
CA VAL A 42 -16.23 -11.51 2.57
C VAL A 42 -14.87 -11.62 1.89
N ARG A 43 -14.11 -12.69 2.16
CA ARG A 43 -12.82 -12.95 1.49
C ARG A 43 -12.98 -13.08 -0.02
N THR A 44 -14.02 -13.78 -0.47
CA THR A 44 -14.31 -13.96 -1.90
C THR A 44 -14.69 -12.63 -2.55
N GLN A 45 -15.55 -11.85 -1.90
CA GLN A 45 -15.96 -10.54 -2.40
C GLN A 45 -14.79 -9.57 -2.46
N THR A 46 -13.95 -9.51 -1.42
CA THR A 46 -12.73 -8.69 -1.41
C THR A 46 -11.79 -9.06 -2.56
N ARG A 47 -11.59 -10.35 -2.81
CA ARG A 47 -10.76 -10.82 -3.94
C ARG A 47 -11.35 -10.40 -5.28
N ARG A 48 -12.68 -10.40 -5.41
CA ARG A 48 -13.38 -9.92 -6.60
C ARG A 48 -13.18 -8.42 -6.79
N ASN A 49 -13.36 -7.62 -5.74
CA ASN A 49 -13.15 -6.18 -5.75
C ASN A 49 -11.72 -5.83 -6.17
N ILE A 50 -10.72 -6.48 -5.56
CA ILE A 50 -9.31 -6.31 -5.96
C ILE A 50 -9.08 -6.75 -7.40
N ARG A 51 -9.64 -7.89 -7.85
CA ARG A 51 -9.48 -8.35 -9.24
C ARG A 51 -10.05 -7.35 -10.24
N LYS A 52 -11.19 -6.73 -9.92
CA LYS A 52 -11.82 -5.69 -10.73
C LYS A 52 -11.20 -4.31 -10.58
N GLN A 53 -10.33 -4.12 -9.59
CA GLN A 53 -9.77 -2.81 -9.21
C GLN A 53 -10.85 -1.82 -8.75
N GLU A 54 -11.80 -2.31 -7.95
CA GLU A 54 -12.95 -1.54 -7.43
C GLU A 54 -12.93 -1.52 -5.89
N THR A 55 -13.45 -0.43 -5.30
CA THR A 55 -13.72 -0.32 -3.87
C THR A 55 -14.96 -1.14 -3.48
N VAL A 56 -15.21 -1.25 -2.18
CA VAL A 56 -16.41 -1.90 -1.63
C VAL A 56 -17.70 -1.27 -2.15
N GLU A 57 -17.70 0.04 -2.42
CA GLU A 57 -18.84 0.76 -3.02
C GLU A 57 -18.91 0.65 -4.55
N GLY A 58 -17.97 -0.07 -5.19
CA GLY A 58 -17.93 -0.25 -6.65
C GLY A 58 -17.22 0.86 -7.42
N ALA A 59 -16.65 1.87 -6.75
CA ALA A 59 -15.86 2.92 -7.41
C ALA A 59 -14.50 2.37 -7.87
N PRO A 60 -13.94 2.81 -9.02
CA PRO A 60 -12.63 2.35 -9.46
C PRO A 60 -11.52 2.83 -8.52
N PHE A 61 -10.47 2.02 -8.35
CA PHE A 61 -9.31 2.40 -7.54
C PHE A 61 -8.60 3.63 -8.09
N ALA A 62 -8.08 4.43 -7.15
CA ALA A 62 -7.15 5.50 -7.48
C ALA A 62 -5.95 4.97 -8.28
N GLN A 63 -5.63 5.67 -9.37
CA GLN A 63 -4.56 5.29 -10.29
C GLN A 63 -3.18 5.25 -9.61
N ARG A 64 -2.24 4.54 -10.23
CA ARG A 64 -0.84 4.53 -9.81
C ARG A 64 -0.23 5.91 -10.05
N ARG A 65 0.73 6.28 -9.20
CA ARG A 65 1.54 7.49 -9.41
C ARG A 65 2.34 7.40 -10.70
N ASP A 66 2.94 6.24 -10.97
CA ASP A 66 3.56 5.97 -12.26
C ASP A 66 2.51 5.48 -13.25
N LYS A 67 2.08 6.38 -14.14
CA LYS A 67 1.08 6.10 -15.16
C LYS A 67 1.56 5.12 -16.24
N ARG A 68 2.87 4.85 -16.33
CA ARG A 68 3.45 3.90 -17.31
C ARG A 68 3.29 2.45 -16.86
N ASP A 69 3.26 2.21 -15.55
CA ASP A 69 3.04 0.88 -15.00
C ASP A 69 1.55 0.53 -15.01
N LYS A 70 1.16 -0.44 -15.85
CA LYS A 70 -0.22 -0.86 -16.04
C LYS A 70 -0.63 -2.07 -15.19
N ARG A 71 0.23 -2.52 -14.26
CA ARG A 71 -0.06 -3.69 -13.43
C ARG A 71 -1.23 -3.44 -12.47
N ALA A 72 -2.13 -4.42 -12.32
CA ALA A 72 -3.22 -4.37 -11.34
C ALA A 72 -2.68 -4.22 -9.90
N MET A 73 -3.29 -3.33 -9.11
CA MET A 73 -2.93 -3.04 -7.72
C MET A 73 -3.45 -4.12 -6.76
N LEU A 74 -2.77 -4.29 -5.63
CA LEU A 74 -3.19 -5.15 -4.50
C LEU A 74 -3.37 -6.64 -4.82
N THR A 75 -3.03 -7.09 -6.03
CA THR A 75 -3.18 -8.50 -6.45
C THR A 75 -2.39 -9.47 -5.58
N GLY A 76 -1.21 -9.07 -5.11
CA GLY A 76 -0.42 -9.84 -4.13
C GLY A 76 -1.16 -10.00 -2.80
N LEU A 77 -1.76 -8.93 -2.29
CA LEU A 77 -2.54 -8.95 -1.04
C LEU A 77 -3.80 -9.83 -1.18
N ALA A 78 -4.46 -9.83 -2.33
CA ALA A 78 -5.60 -10.71 -2.56
C ALA A 78 -5.24 -12.21 -2.44
N ARG A 79 -4.02 -12.58 -2.83
CA ARG A 79 -3.51 -13.96 -2.73
C ARG A 79 -3.29 -14.37 -1.28
N THR A 80 -2.67 -13.50 -0.48
CA THR A 80 -2.32 -13.76 0.92
C THR A 80 -3.45 -13.51 1.92
N LEU A 81 -4.61 -12.99 1.46
CA LEU A 81 -5.80 -12.80 2.29
C LEU A 81 -6.31 -14.13 2.86
N ALA A 82 -6.44 -14.17 4.19
CA ALA A 82 -6.77 -15.34 4.98
C ALA A 82 -7.92 -15.07 5.96
N ILE A 83 -8.51 -16.17 6.43
CA ILE A 83 -9.48 -16.16 7.51
C ILE A 83 -8.72 -16.62 8.76
N ILE A 84 -8.69 -15.78 9.79
CA ILE A 84 -7.92 -15.98 11.01
C ILE A 84 -8.91 -16.14 12.17
N PRO A 85 -8.94 -17.29 12.87
CA PRO A 85 -9.75 -17.44 14.07
C PRO A 85 -9.19 -16.58 15.21
N ARG A 86 -10.08 -15.94 15.99
CA ARG A 86 -9.79 -15.17 17.20
C ARG A 86 -10.34 -15.91 18.41
N GLY A 87 -9.42 -16.31 19.28
CA GLY A 87 -9.73 -16.77 20.64
C GLY A 87 -10.53 -18.08 20.72
N PRO A 88 -10.71 -18.57 21.96
CA PRO A 88 -11.46 -19.79 22.23
C PRO A 88 -12.95 -19.61 21.98
N ASP A 89 -13.48 -18.38 21.96
CA ASP A 89 -14.90 -18.02 21.81
C ASP A 89 -15.41 -18.23 20.39
N GLY A 90 -14.49 -18.22 19.42
CA GLY A 90 -14.79 -18.55 18.04
C GLY A 90 -14.99 -17.36 17.11
N GLY A 91 -14.49 -16.19 17.51
CA GLY A 91 -14.47 -15.04 16.63
C GLY A 91 -13.62 -15.29 15.38
N VAL A 92 -13.89 -14.57 14.30
CA VAL A 92 -13.21 -14.75 13.02
C VAL A 92 -12.85 -13.41 12.41
N VAL A 93 -11.63 -13.30 11.90
CA VAL A 93 -11.14 -12.09 11.25
C VAL A 93 -10.72 -12.39 9.82
N VAL A 94 -11.17 -11.58 8.87
CA VAL A 94 -10.65 -11.60 7.50
C VAL A 94 -9.48 -10.61 7.42
N SER A 95 -8.26 -11.12 7.30
CA SER A 95 -7.02 -10.31 7.31
C SER A 95 -5.82 -11.09 6.74
N TRP A 96 -4.61 -10.54 6.90
CA TRP A 96 -3.36 -11.12 6.46
C TRP A 96 -2.59 -11.71 7.64
N LYS A 97 -2.02 -12.90 7.45
CA LYS A 97 -1.15 -13.54 8.48
C LYS A 97 0.17 -12.79 8.66
N ASN A 98 0.72 -12.22 7.59
CA ASN A 98 1.94 -11.44 7.64
C ASN A 98 1.64 -10.01 8.12
N PRO A 99 2.25 -9.53 9.22
CA PRO A 99 2.05 -8.16 9.69
C PRO A 99 2.42 -7.09 8.65
N ARG A 100 3.40 -7.36 7.78
CA ARG A 100 3.79 -6.43 6.71
C ARG A 100 2.66 -6.25 5.69
N ASP A 101 2.04 -7.34 5.26
CA ASP A 101 0.90 -7.33 4.33
C ASP A 101 -0.30 -6.63 4.96
N ALA A 102 -0.60 -6.93 6.23
CA ALA A 102 -1.68 -6.29 6.97
C ALA A 102 -1.48 -4.77 7.07
N ARG A 103 -0.25 -4.31 7.34
CA ARG A 103 0.07 -2.88 7.38
C ARG A 103 -0.07 -2.22 6.01
N ILE A 104 0.39 -2.85 4.95
CA ILE A 104 0.23 -2.33 3.58
C ILE A 104 -1.25 -2.24 3.22
N ALA A 105 -2.03 -3.27 3.56
CA ALA A 105 -3.47 -3.27 3.34
C ALA A 105 -4.18 -2.17 4.12
N TYR A 106 -3.84 -1.95 5.39
CA TYR A 106 -4.35 -0.84 6.21
C TYR A 106 -4.14 0.52 5.53
N ARG A 107 -2.93 0.75 5.04
CA ARG A 107 -2.58 2.00 4.37
C ARG A 107 -3.39 2.22 3.10
N HIS A 108 -3.59 1.17 2.31
CA HIS A 108 -4.43 1.27 1.12
C HIS A 108 -5.91 1.38 1.46
N GLN A 109 -6.40 0.70 2.50
CA GLN A 109 -7.80 0.76 2.90
C GLN A 109 -8.21 2.16 3.34
N HIS A 110 -7.35 2.86 4.09
CA HIS A 110 -7.67 4.15 4.74
C HIS A 110 -6.93 5.34 4.14
N GLY A 111 -6.13 5.13 3.09
CA GLY A 111 -5.33 6.19 2.48
C GLY A 111 -4.25 6.77 3.41
N VAL A 112 -3.71 5.96 4.32
CA VAL A 112 -2.77 6.42 5.34
C VAL A 112 -1.33 6.36 4.83
N GLY A 113 -0.71 7.53 4.76
CA GLY A 113 0.72 7.69 4.51
C GLY A 113 1.59 7.36 5.73
N GLU A 114 2.86 7.07 5.49
CA GLU A 114 3.91 6.90 6.48
C GLU A 114 4.91 8.04 6.40
N GLU A 115 5.47 8.38 7.56
CA GLU A 115 6.64 9.25 7.65
C GLU A 115 7.91 8.46 7.39
N TRP A 116 8.77 9.05 6.57
CA TRP A 116 10.03 8.49 6.15
C TRP A 116 11.17 9.43 6.51
N GLY A 117 12.28 8.82 6.90
CA GLY A 117 13.57 9.49 7.00
C GLY A 117 14.67 8.66 6.34
N PRO A 118 15.88 9.21 6.18
CA PRO A 118 17.01 8.57 5.50
C PRO A 118 17.35 7.19 6.07
N GLN A 119 17.35 7.03 7.40
CA GLN A 119 17.70 5.77 8.06
C GLN A 119 16.66 4.69 7.78
N ARG A 120 15.37 5.05 7.81
CA ARG A 120 14.27 4.13 7.47
C ARG A 120 14.34 3.71 6.00
N ALA A 121 14.58 4.68 5.10
CA ALA A 121 14.75 4.41 3.68
C ALA A 121 15.96 3.49 3.41
N ALA A 122 17.08 3.72 4.08
CA ALA A 122 18.27 2.87 3.98
C ALA A 122 17.99 1.43 4.44
N ARG A 123 17.24 1.24 5.53
CA ARG A 123 16.83 -0.11 5.99
C ARG A 123 15.88 -0.80 5.01
N ALA A 124 15.00 -0.05 4.35
CA ALA A 124 13.99 -0.60 3.44
C ALA A 124 14.53 -0.91 2.04
N TYR A 125 15.38 -0.05 1.49
CA TYR A 125 15.84 -0.11 0.09
C TYR A 125 17.34 -0.34 -0.05
N GLY A 126 18.09 -0.36 1.04
CA GLY A 126 19.55 -0.34 1.03
C GLY A 126 20.12 1.07 0.90
N VAL A 127 21.44 1.16 1.06
CA VAL A 127 22.19 2.41 0.87
C VAL A 127 22.71 2.45 -0.58
N PRO A 128 22.42 3.51 -1.35
CA PRO A 128 23.01 3.66 -2.69
C PRO A 128 24.54 3.69 -2.63
N ASP A 129 25.19 3.10 -3.62
CA ASP A 129 26.63 3.29 -3.80
C ASP A 129 26.89 4.73 -4.30
N TYR A 130 27.24 5.61 -3.38
CA TYR A 130 27.53 7.02 -3.68
C TYR A 130 28.85 7.22 -4.45
N LYS A 131 29.71 6.20 -4.51
CA LYS A 131 30.97 6.22 -5.28
C LYS A 131 30.75 5.76 -6.71
N ALA A 132 29.64 5.08 -7.01
CA ALA A 132 29.25 4.72 -8.36
C ALA A 132 29.15 5.97 -9.26
N ARG A 133 29.21 5.75 -10.56
CA ARG A 133 29.13 6.82 -11.57
C ARG A 133 27.79 7.54 -11.50
N CYS A 134 27.79 8.84 -11.79
CA CYS A 134 26.59 9.66 -11.89
C CYS A 134 25.60 9.05 -12.91
N THR A 135 24.33 8.92 -12.52
CA THR A 135 23.31 8.37 -13.41
C THR A 135 22.97 9.36 -14.53
N ARG A 136 22.61 8.85 -15.71
CA ARG A 136 22.15 9.67 -16.85
C ARG A 136 21.03 10.65 -16.48
N ARG A 137 20.12 10.23 -15.58
CA ARG A 137 19.02 11.05 -15.08
C ARG A 137 19.51 12.21 -14.23
N GLN A 138 20.50 12.00 -13.36
CA GLN A 138 21.13 13.06 -12.58
C GLN A 138 21.91 14.02 -13.48
N ALA A 139 22.70 13.51 -14.43
CA ALA A 139 23.44 14.35 -15.38
C ALA A 139 22.50 15.26 -16.20
N LYS A 140 21.40 14.72 -16.73
CA LYS A 140 20.36 15.52 -17.42
C LYS A 140 19.71 16.55 -16.49
N ALA A 141 19.49 16.20 -15.22
CA ALA A 141 18.93 17.12 -14.25
C ALA A 141 19.91 18.27 -13.94
N LEU A 142 21.19 18.00 -13.73
CA LEU A 142 22.23 19.04 -13.54
C LEU A 142 22.24 20.04 -14.69
N LEU A 143 22.22 19.56 -15.93
CA LEU A 143 22.19 20.43 -17.10
C LEU A 143 20.91 21.25 -17.20
N ARG A 144 19.77 20.70 -16.78
CA ARG A 144 18.49 21.42 -16.73
C ARG A 144 18.50 22.54 -15.67
N GLU A 145 19.10 22.29 -14.51
CA GLU A 145 19.30 23.33 -13.48
C GLU A 145 20.37 24.37 -13.89
N GLY A 146 21.02 24.21 -15.04
CA GLY A 146 21.99 25.17 -15.56
C GLY A 146 23.44 24.94 -15.11
N PHE A 147 23.80 23.73 -14.69
CA PHE A 147 25.16 23.43 -14.22
C PHE A 147 26.21 23.75 -15.30
N ARG A 148 27.23 24.51 -14.89
CA ARG A 148 28.42 24.80 -15.71
C ARG A 148 29.68 24.47 -14.90
N LEU A 149 30.66 23.89 -15.59
CA LEU A 149 31.94 23.55 -14.98
C LEU A 149 32.79 24.83 -14.84
N PRO A 150 33.22 25.22 -13.63
CA PRO A 150 34.21 26.26 -13.48
C PRO A 150 35.55 25.78 -14.05
N VAL A 151 36.13 26.58 -14.95
CA VAL A 151 37.43 26.34 -15.59
C VAL A 151 38.30 27.59 -15.43
N PRO A 152 39.63 27.47 -15.40
CA PRO A 152 40.52 28.64 -15.42
C PRO A 152 40.24 29.50 -16.66
N GLY A 153 40.04 30.80 -16.46
CA GLY A 153 39.85 31.79 -17.51
C GLY A 153 41.19 32.31 -18.03
N LYS A 154 41.20 32.81 -19.28
CA LYS A 154 42.34 33.58 -19.80
C LYS A 154 42.49 34.84 -18.93
N GLY A 155 43.59 34.96 -18.19
CA GLY A 155 43.88 36.10 -17.30
C GLY A 155 43.69 35.85 -15.80
N GLY A 156 43.62 34.60 -15.33
CA GLY A 156 43.61 34.27 -13.89
C GLY A 156 42.22 34.30 -13.22
N GLY A 157 41.17 34.64 -13.96
CA GLY A 157 39.77 34.55 -13.49
C GLY A 157 39.18 33.13 -13.56
N ARG A 158 37.93 32.96 -13.10
CA ARG A 158 37.15 31.72 -13.30
C ARG A 158 36.17 31.90 -14.45
N ALA A 159 36.33 31.11 -15.52
CA ALA A 159 35.35 30.98 -16.59
C ALA A 159 34.42 29.80 -16.32
N THR A 160 33.28 29.74 -17.02
CA THR A 160 32.35 28.60 -16.92
C THR A 160 32.17 27.93 -18.27
N ARG A 161 32.23 26.60 -18.31
CA ARG A 161 32.09 25.80 -19.52
C ARG A 161 30.85 24.91 -19.44
N ARG A 162 30.08 24.88 -20.53
CA ARG A 162 28.97 23.92 -20.68
C ARG A 162 29.54 22.52 -20.85
N VAL A 163 29.02 21.55 -20.10
CA VAL A 163 29.44 20.15 -20.15
C VAL A 163 28.37 19.26 -20.78
N SER A 164 28.79 18.11 -21.29
CA SER A 164 27.89 17.10 -21.85
C SER A 164 27.42 16.12 -20.77
N VAL A 165 26.34 15.38 -21.06
CA VAL A 165 25.83 14.32 -20.19
C VAL A 165 26.89 13.23 -19.95
N MET A 166 27.58 12.79 -21.01
CA MET A 166 28.64 11.78 -20.92
C MET A 166 29.82 12.25 -20.06
N TRP A 167 30.17 13.53 -20.16
CA TRP A 167 31.22 14.10 -19.33
C TRP A 167 30.85 14.01 -17.84
N LEU A 168 29.61 14.37 -17.49
CA LEU A 168 29.12 14.25 -16.11
C LEU A 168 29.09 12.79 -15.63
N GLU A 169 28.64 11.83 -16.46
CA GLU A 169 28.64 10.40 -16.12
C GLU A 169 30.06 9.83 -15.90
N LYS A 170 31.09 10.42 -16.52
CA LYS A 170 32.49 9.99 -16.37
C LYS A 170 33.19 10.65 -15.19
N HIS A 171 32.91 11.92 -14.92
CA HIS A 171 33.67 12.72 -13.97
C HIS A 171 32.98 12.95 -12.63
N PHE A 172 31.67 12.72 -12.52
CA PHE A 172 30.93 12.84 -11.27
C PHE A 172 30.53 11.47 -10.73
N THR A 173 30.63 11.31 -9.42
CA THR A 173 29.98 10.20 -8.72
C THR A 173 28.49 10.50 -8.48
N LEU A 174 27.71 9.46 -8.17
CA LEU A 174 26.31 9.55 -7.80
C LEU A 174 26.10 10.48 -6.60
N GLY A 175 26.99 10.41 -5.62
CA GLY A 175 26.99 11.29 -4.44
C GLY A 175 27.31 12.74 -4.78
N GLN A 176 28.36 12.99 -5.56
CA GLN A 176 28.75 14.34 -5.98
C GLN A 176 27.65 15.00 -6.81
N ALA A 177 27.11 14.29 -7.81
CA ALA A 177 26.03 14.81 -8.64
C ALA A 177 24.77 15.10 -7.81
N GLY A 178 24.43 14.21 -6.87
CA GLY A 178 23.30 14.41 -5.96
C GLY A 178 23.47 15.61 -5.03
N LEU A 179 24.68 15.84 -4.51
CA LEU A 179 24.99 17.00 -3.67
C LEU A 179 24.90 18.31 -4.46
N VAL A 180 25.51 18.38 -5.64
CA VAL A 180 25.48 19.59 -6.48
C VAL A 180 24.05 19.90 -6.91
N LEU A 181 23.29 18.91 -7.38
CA LEU A 181 21.86 19.08 -7.70
C LEU A 181 21.06 19.65 -6.54
N ARG A 182 21.35 19.19 -5.32
CA ARG A 182 20.67 19.66 -4.13
C ARG A 182 21.04 21.12 -3.83
N LEU A 183 22.34 21.44 -3.82
CA LEU A 183 22.81 22.81 -3.61
C LEU A 183 22.21 23.78 -4.62
N MET A 184 22.13 23.39 -5.89
CA MET A 184 21.51 24.22 -6.94
C MET A 184 20.01 24.45 -6.71
N ARG A 185 19.27 23.46 -6.18
CA ARG A 185 17.82 23.55 -6.00
C ARG A 185 17.39 24.20 -4.69
N THR A 186 18.14 23.97 -3.62
CA THR A 186 17.71 24.35 -2.26
C THR A 186 18.69 25.28 -1.55
N GLY A 187 19.90 25.48 -2.10
CA GLY A 187 20.99 26.21 -1.43
C GLY A 187 21.57 25.49 -0.21
N LYS A 188 21.08 24.29 0.14
CA LYS A 188 21.45 23.59 1.38
C LYS A 188 22.21 22.29 1.09
N PRO A 189 23.31 21.99 1.81
CA PRO A 189 24.05 20.76 1.63
C PRO A 189 23.28 19.54 2.17
N LYS A 190 22.45 19.73 3.20
CA LYS A 190 21.67 18.67 3.85
C LYS A 190 20.41 18.34 3.05
N GLY A 191 20.17 17.06 2.81
CA GLY A 191 18.96 16.58 2.15
C GLY A 191 17.72 16.68 3.04
N VAL A 192 16.55 16.42 2.46
CA VAL A 192 15.30 16.29 3.22
C VAL A 192 15.46 15.15 4.23
N GLN A 193 15.28 15.47 5.51
CA GLN A 193 15.45 14.50 6.61
C GLN A 193 14.15 13.78 6.95
N GLU A 194 13.02 14.37 6.59
CA GLU A 194 11.70 13.83 6.87
C GLU A 194 10.78 14.13 5.69
N TRP A 195 10.08 13.11 5.21
CA TRP A 195 9.04 13.28 4.21
C TRP A 195 7.89 12.32 4.47
N ARG A 196 6.68 12.74 4.15
CA ARG A 196 5.48 11.90 4.24
C ARG A 196 5.18 11.30 2.88
N ASP A 197 4.98 9.98 2.82
CA ASP A 197 4.46 9.36 1.62
C ASP A 197 2.95 9.55 1.50
N THR A 198 2.44 9.54 0.27
CA THR A 198 1.01 9.68 -0.02
C THR A 198 0.51 8.37 -0.62
N VAL A 199 -0.42 7.73 0.09
CA VAL A 199 -1.11 6.53 -0.40
C VAL A 199 -2.58 6.89 -0.54
N PRO A 200 -3.15 6.91 -1.76
CA PRO A 200 -4.57 7.19 -1.89
C PRO A 200 -5.40 5.97 -1.47
N GLU A 201 -6.59 6.27 -0.96
CA GLU A 201 -7.55 5.28 -0.49
C GLU A 201 -8.01 4.34 -1.61
N ARG A 202 -8.08 3.05 -1.29
CA ARG A 202 -8.51 1.93 -2.12
C ARG A 202 -9.18 0.92 -1.20
N ALA A 203 -10.31 1.33 -0.62
CA ALA A 203 -11.09 0.54 0.33
C ALA A 203 -11.71 -0.69 -0.35
N ALA A 204 -10.94 -1.77 -0.48
CA ALA A 204 -11.32 -2.98 -1.20
C ALA A 204 -11.86 -4.09 -0.29
N LEU A 205 -11.43 -4.06 0.97
CA LEU A 205 -11.77 -5.04 1.99
C LEU A 205 -12.95 -4.54 2.82
N GLY A 206 -13.94 -5.39 3.04
CA GLY A 206 -15.20 -5.01 3.65
C GLY A 206 -16.38 -5.46 2.79
N VAL A 207 -17.57 -5.14 3.27
CA VAL A 207 -18.82 -5.33 2.55
C VAL A 207 -19.73 -4.15 2.83
N THR A 208 -20.60 -3.84 1.88
CA THR A 208 -21.72 -2.90 2.13
C THR A 208 -22.80 -3.57 2.97
N ALA A 209 -23.70 -2.78 3.58
CA ALA A 209 -24.83 -3.33 4.33
C ALA A 209 -25.70 -4.26 3.47
N ALA A 210 -25.99 -3.86 2.22
CA ALA A 210 -26.75 -4.67 1.27
C ALA A 210 -26.01 -5.96 0.86
N GLU A 211 -24.68 -5.95 0.78
CA GLU A 211 -23.91 -7.17 0.58
C GLU A 211 -23.92 -8.08 1.80
N ALA A 212 -23.81 -7.52 3.01
CA ALA A 212 -23.92 -8.28 4.26
C ALA A 212 -25.27 -8.99 4.38
N ASP A 213 -26.37 -8.26 4.15
CA ASP A 213 -27.73 -8.83 4.14
C ASP A 213 -27.85 -9.97 3.11
N ARG A 214 -27.33 -9.80 1.89
CA ARG A 214 -27.32 -10.86 0.86
C ARG A 214 -26.49 -12.08 1.27
N MET A 215 -25.33 -11.86 1.91
CA MET A 215 -24.48 -12.94 2.43
C MET A 215 -25.19 -13.74 3.53
N CYS A 216 -25.91 -13.06 4.42
CA CYS A 216 -26.67 -13.70 5.48
C CYS A 216 -27.93 -14.41 4.97
N GLN A 217 -28.67 -13.83 4.02
CA GLN A 217 -29.77 -14.54 3.35
C GLN A 217 -29.29 -15.83 2.67
N ARG A 218 -28.12 -15.77 1.98
CA ARG A 218 -27.50 -16.95 1.39
C ARG A 218 -27.11 -17.99 2.44
N LEU A 219 -26.58 -17.54 3.58
CA LEU A 219 -26.25 -18.43 4.69
C LEU A 219 -27.52 -19.09 5.25
N ALA A 220 -28.56 -18.32 5.54
CA ALA A 220 -29.82 -18.81 6.08
C ALA A 220 -30.47 -19.88 5.17
N LYS A 221 -30.52 -19.64 3.85
CA LYS A 221 -30.99 -20.63 2.88
C LYS A 221 -30.19 -21.94 2.93
N ASN A 222 -28.86 -21.85 3.05
CA ASN A 222 -27.98 -23.02 3.15
C ASN A 222 -28.11 -23.78 4.49
N VAL A 223 -28.58 -23.11 5.54
CA VAL A 223 -28.82 -23.73 6.85
C VAL A 223 -30.17 -24.42 6.85
N LEU A 224 -31.23 -23.73 6.41
CA LEU A 224 -32.60 -24.26 6.35
C LEU A 224 -32.72 -25.42 5.35
N GLY A 225 -32.09 -25.33 4.17
CA GLY A 225 -32.09 -26.43 3.20
C GLY A 225 -31.27 -27.66 3.62
N ARG A 226 -30.66 -27.65 4.80
CA ARG A 226 -29.92 -28.78 5.40
C ARG A 226 -30.66 -29.45 6.56
N VAL A 227 -31.77 -28.89 7.01
CA VAL A 227 -32.63 -29.53 8.00
C VAL A 227 -33.45 -30.57 7.23
N PRO A 228 -33.24 -31.89 7.45
CA PRO A 228 -34.17 -32.88 6.92
C PRO A 228 -35.55 -32.59 7.55
N GLY A 229 -36.58 -32.56 6.70
CA GLY A 229 -37.97 -32.42 7.15
C GLY A 229 -38.41 -33.58 8.03
#